data_AF-A0A7S2GT99-F1
#
_entry.id   AF-A0A7S2GT99-F1
#
_cell.length_a   1.000
_cell.length_b   1.000
_cell.length_c   1.000
_cell.angle_alpha   90.00
_cell.angle_beta   90.00
_cell.angle_gamma   90.00
#
_symmetry.space_group_name_H-M   'P 1'
#
loop_
_entity.id
_entity.type
_entity.pdbx_description
1 polymer ?
#
loop_
_entity_poly.entity_id
_entity_poly.type
_entity_poly.pdbx_seq_one_letter_code
_entity_poly.pdbx_strand_id
1 'polypeptide(L)'
;KDNNNRNGNSSRALVVGGRINNNEVLNVEVDASGKVSYDAIIKSGTNASKQVYTKHSSLQPLPNPAQQDIALPTPSEQQSTTERTRLALNSLISTQNTHNKPTGSALTNAATSHNQEAKTQFVKYTPNPNAPGYNPSASRQRVIQMVPAQIDPMMPPKHKHLKAPRGPAEDPVPILHAPPEKLTKEEREAWNIPACISNWK
;
A
#
# COMPACT_ATOMS: atom_id res chain seq x y z
N LYS A 1 -25.63 58.08 25.84
CA LYS A 1 -24.79 58.40 24.66
C LYS A 1 -23.43 57.77 24.95
N ASP A 2 -22.94 56.71 24.31
CA ASP A 2 -23.36 56.06 23.08
C ASP A 2 -23.01 54.56 23.14
N ASN A 3 -23.93 53.79 22.59
CA ASN A 3 -23.88 52.35 22.36
C ASN A 3 -23.04 52.12 21.09
N ASN A 4 -22.05 51.20 21.10
CA ASN A 4 -21.41 50.79 19.84
C ASN A 4 -21.05 49.31 19.83
N ASN A 5 -22.08 48.54 19.50
CA ASN A 5 -22.06 47.15 19.06
C ASN A 5 -21.22 47.04 17.76
N ARG A 6 -20.03 46.46 17.84
CA ARG A 6 -19.23 46.07 16.65
C ARG A 6 -19.46 44.60 16.34
N ASN A 7 -20.51 44.34 15.57
CA ASN A 7 -20.69 43.09 14.85
C ASN A 7 -19.58 42.95 13.80
N GLY A 8 -18.52 42.22 14.13
CA GLY A 8 -17.42 41.88 13.24
C GLY A 8 -17.81 40.76 12.28
N ASN A 9 -18.56 41.10 11.22
CA ASN A 9 -18.80 40.19 10.11
C ASN A 9 -17.54 40.12 9.24
N SER A 10 -16.59 39.25 9.60
CA SER A 10 -15.36 39.02 8.85
C SER A 10 -15.68 38.27 7.56
N SER A 11 -15.87 39.02 6.47
CA SER A 11 -15.99 38.47 5.12
C SER A 11 -14.61 37.97 4.69
N ARG A 12 -14.44 36.64 4.73
CA ARG A 12 -13.21 35.95 4.31
C ARG A 12 -13.07 36.07 2.79
N ALA A 13 -12.18 36.95 2.32
CA ALA A 13 -11.84 37.06 0.91
C ALA A 13 -11.15 35.78 0.42
N LEU A 14 -11.67 35.17 -0.65
CA LEU A 14 -11.06 34.04 -1.34
C LEU A 14 -9.84 34.53 -2.11
N VAL A 15 -8.64 34.31 -1.55
CA VAL A 15 -7.37 34.54 -2.25
C VAL A 15 -7.11 33.34 -3.16
N VAL A 16 -7.46 33.48 -4.44
CA VAL A 16 -7.14 32.50 -5.49
C VAL A 16 -5.88 32.99 -6.21
N GLY A 17 -4.81 32.20 -6.21
CA GLY A 17 -3.59 32.49 -6.99
C GLY A 17 -2.40 33.11 -6.25
N GLY A 18 -2.30 32.96 -4.93
CA GLY A 18 -1.10 33.36 -4.18
C GLY A 18 0.12 32.45 -4.45
N ARG A 19 1.33 32.99 -4.33
CA ARG A 19 2.57 32.19 -4.35
C ARG A 19 2.47 31.08 -3.28
N ILE A 20 2.61 29.83 -3.70
CA ILE A 20 2.62 28.68 -2.79
C ILE A 20 3.94 28.72 -2.02
N ASN A 21 3.85 28.99 -0.72
CA ASN A 21 5.00 28.84 0.18
C ASN A 21 5.21 27.33 0.41
N ASN A 22 6.44 26.86 0.27
CA ASN A 22 6.81 25.45 0.50
C ASN A 22 6.74 25.14 2.00
N ASN A 23 5.54 24.90 2.52
CA ASN A 23 5.31 24.41 3.87
C ASN A 23 4.94 22.92 3.81
N GLU A 24 5.40 22.14 4.78
CA GLU A 24 5.09 20.71 4.93
C GLU A 24 3.66 20.50 5.45
N VAL A 25 2.67 20.84 4.63
CA VAL A 25 1.25 20.75 4.98
C VAL A 25 0.52 20.00 3.87
N LEU A 26 -0.29 19.02 4.26
CA LEU A 26 -1.18 18.31 3.33
C LEU A 26 -2.30 19.26 2.86
N ASN A 27 -2.69 19.11 1.59
CA ASN A 27 -3.79 19.86 1.02
C ASN A 27 -5.10 19.51 1.73
N VAL A 28 -5.89 20.52 2.06
CA VAL A 28 -7.23 20.33 2.66
C VAL A 28 -8.19 19.90 1.56
N GLU A 29 -8.70 18.67 1.66
CA GLU A 29 -9.72 18.15 0.77
C GLU A 29 -11.12 18.44 1.31
N VAL A 30 -12.09 18.57 0.41
CA VAL A 30 -13.49 18.78 0.74
C VAL A 30 -14.28 17.62 0.17
N ASP A 31 -15.20 17.06 0.96
CA ASP A 31 -16.03 15.95 0.52
C ASP A 31 -17.21 16.40 -0.37
N ALA A 32 -17.95 15.44 -0.94
CA ALA A 32 -19.12 15.72 -1.78
C ALA A 32 -20.24 16.50 -1.06
N SER A 33 -20.23 16.54 0.28
CA SER A 33 -21.18 17.31 1.09
C SER A 33 -20.72 18.74 1.37
N GLY A 34 -19.53 19.12 0.91
CA GLY A 34 -18.94 20.44 1.14
C GLY A 34 -18.28 20.58 2.52
N LYS A 35 -18.12 19.49 3.29
CA LYS A 35 -17.42 19.49 4.58
C LYS A 35 -15.95 19.18 4.37
N VAL A 36 -15.11 19.73 5.26
CA VAL A 36 -13.68 19.44 5.26
C VAL A 36 -13.47 17.95 5.52
N SER A 37 -12.76 17.30 4.60
CA SER A 37 -12.41 15.88 4.67
C SER A 37 -11.13 15.70 5.48
N TYR A 38 -11.24 15.06 6.64
CA TYR A 38 -10.08 14.64 7.43
C TYR A 38 -9.56 13.25 7.03
N ASP A 39 -10.25 12.57 6.09
CA ASP A 39 -9.89 11.24 5.61
C ASP A 39 -8.51 11.20 4.95
N ALA A 40 -8.10 12.31 4.32
CA ALA A 40 -6.83 12.42 3.60
C ALA A 40 -5.62 12.16 4.52
N ILE A 41 -5.74 12.48 5.82
CA ILE A 41 -4.68 12.23 6.81
C ILE A 41 -4.43 10.72 6.93
N ILE A 42 -5.51 9.93 6.99
CA ILE A 42 -5.47 8.49 7.26
C ILE A 42 -5.26 7.68 5.97
N LYS A 43 -5.86 8.11 4.86
CA LYS A 43 -5.76 7.46 3.55
C LYS A 43 -4.47 7.83 2.80
N SER A 44 -3.56 8.56 3.45
CA SER A 44 -2.22 8.81 2.92
C SER A 44 -1.30 7.59 3.12
N GLY A 45 -0.09 7.63 2.55
CA GLY A 45 0.95 6.64 2.81
C GLY A 45 0.59 5.20 2.39
N THR A 46 0.77 4.26 3.30
CA THR A 46 0.52 2.82 3.10
C THR A 46 -0.96 2.47 2.91
N ASN A 47 -1.86 3.39 3.27
CA ASN A 47 -3.31 3.22 3.19
C ASN A 47 -3.92 3.74 1.87
N ALA A 48 -3.13 4.38 1.00
CA ALA A 48 -3.65 5.02 -0.22
C ALA A 48 -4.36 4.07 -1.20
N SER A 49 -3.93 2.81 -1.28
CA SER A 49 -4.56 1.79 -2.12
C SER A 49 -5.63 0.97 -1.38
N LYS A 50 -5.79 1.17 -0.08
CA LYS A 50 -6.65 0.35 0.78
C LYS A 50 -7.98 1.05 1.03
N GLN A 51 -9.05 0.27 1.15
CA GLN A 51 -10.32 0.77 1.62
C GLN A 51 -10.27 0.93 3.15
N VAL A 52 -10.14 2.17 3.62
CA VAL A 52 -10.09 2.51 5.05
C VAL A 52 -11.37 3.22 5.48
N TYR A 53 -12.00 2.70 6.52
CA TYR A 53 -13.19 3.28 7.15
C TYR A 53 -12.77 4.28 8.24
N THR A 54 -13.21 5.54 8.09
CA THR A 54 -12.82 6.66 8.97
C THR A 54 -14.04 7.37 9.57
N LYS A 55 -15.20 7.28 8.92
CA LYS A 55 -16.38 8.08 9.23
C LYS A 55 -17.32 7.33 10.18
N HIS A 56 -18.06 8.09 10.98
CA HIS A 56 -19.14 7.54 11.81
C HIS A 56 -20.25 6.87 10.98
N SER A 57 -20.47 7.30 9.73
CA SER A 57 -21.41 6.63 8.82
C SER A 57 -21.07 5.16 8.58
N SER A 58 -19.80 4.76 8.71
CA SER A 58 -19.37 3.37 8.58
C SER A 58 -19.69 2.51 9.80
N LEU A 59 -19.99 3.12 10.96
CA LEU A 59 -20.48 2.42 12.15
C LEU A 59 -21.99 2.17 12.11
N GLN A 60 -22.71 2.93 11.29
CA GLN A 60 -24.16 2.82 11.22
C GLN A 60 -24.52 1.59 10.38
N PRO A 61 -25.45 0.73 10.86
CA PRO A 61 -25.90 -0.41 10.09
C PRO A 61 -26.65 0.08 8.84
N LEU A 62 -26.42 -0.58 7.70
CA LEU A 62 -27.19 -0.30 6.49
C LEU A 62 -28.62 -0.86 6.68
N PRO A 63 -29.66 -0.02 6.66
CA PRO A 63 -31.03 -0.49 6.80
C PRO A 63 -31.47 -1.19 5.50
N ASN A 64 -31.91 -2.44 5.61
CA ASN A 64 -32.44 -3.27 4.51
C ASN A 64 -31.60 -3.22 3.22
N PRO A 65 -30.42 -3.86 3.20
CA PRO A 65 -29.63 -3.98 1.98
C PRO A 65 -30.43 -4.65 0.87
N ALA A 66 -30.31 -4.15 -0.36
CA ALA A 66 -30.93 -4.79 -1.52
C ALA A 66 -30.35 -6.19 -1.70
N GLN A 67 -31.18 -7.16 -2.07
CA GLN A 67 -30.72 -8.55 -2.27
C GLN A 67 -29.59 -8.66 -3.31
N GLN A 68 -29.53 -7.73 -4.26
CA GLN A 68 -28.48 -7.65 -5.28
C GLN A 68 -27.10 -7.28 -4.68
N ASP A 69 -27.05 -6.45 -3.63
CA ASP A 69 -25.80 -6.03 -2.99
C ASP A 69 -25.17 -7.16 -2.16
N ILE A 70 -26.00 -8.12 -1.72
CA ILE A 70 -25.59 -9.29 -0.93
C ILE A 70 -25.44 -10.54 -1.81
N ALA A 71 -25.81 -10.45 -3.10
CA ALA A 71 -25.76 -11.58 -3.99
C ALA A 71 -24.33 -12.12 -4.12
N LEU A 72 -24.21 -13.44 -4.15
CA LEU A 72 -22.91 -14.06 -4.39
C LEU A 72 -22.43 -13.70 -5.81
N PRO A 73 -21.11 -13.60 -6.04
CA PRO A 73 -20.56 -13.41 -7.36
C PRO A 73 -21.02 -14.49 -8.32
N THR A 74 -21.14 -14.15 -9.60
CA THR A 74 -21.59 -15.10 -10.63
C THR A 74 -20.60 -16.26 -10.79
N PRO A 75 -21.05 -17.46 -11.21
CA PRO A 75 -20.15 -18.61 -11.36
C PRO A 75 -19.00 -18.35 -12.36
N SER A 76 -19.23 -17.52 -13.38
CA SER A 76 -18.19 -17.13 -14.34
C SER A 76 -17.11 -16.25 -13.70
N GLU A 77 -17.49 -15.27 -12.88
CA GLU A 77 -16.54 -14.41 -12.15
C GLU A 77 -15.71 -15.22 -11.15
N GLN A 78 -16.34 -16.18 -10.46
CA GLN A 78 -15.67 -17.10 -9.55
C GLN A 78 -14.62 -17.93 -10.27
N GLN A 79 -14.95 -18.51 -11.43
CA GLN A 79 -14.00 -19.26 -12.26
C GLN A 79 -12.84 -18.38 -12.72
N SER A 80 -13.12 -17.19 -13.26
CA SER A 80 -12.08 -16.27 -13.72
C SER A 80 -11.11 -15.85 -12.60
N THR A 81 -11.63 -15.64 -11.40
CA THR A 81 -10.84 -15.26 -10.23
C THR A 81 -10.05 -16.44 -9.68
N THR A 82 -10.65 -17.63 -9.70
CA THR A 82 -9.96 -18.88 -9.35
C THR A 82 -8.79 -19.14 -10.28
N GLU A 83 -8.99 -19.00 -11.60
CA GLU A 83 -7.93 -19.19 -12.59
C GLU A 83 -6.81 -18.16 -12.45
N ARG A 84 -7.16 -16.88 -12.30
CA ARG A 84 -6.19 -15.80 -12.08
C ARG A 84 -5.34 -16.05 -10.83
N THR A 85 -5.98 -16.41 -9.73
CA THR A 85 -5.31 -16.68 -8.45
C THR A 85 -4.46 -17.95 -8.53
N ARG A 86 -4.96 -19.02 -9.16
CA ARG A 86 -4.23 -20.27 -9.39
C ARG A 86 -2.94 -20.02 -10.19
N LEU A 87 -3.02 -19.25 -11.28
CA LEU A 87 -1.85 -18.93 -12.10
C LEU A 87 -0.81 -18.11 -11.33
N ALA A 88 -1.25 -17.12 -10.53
CA ALA A 88 -0.37 -16.33 -9.68
C ALA A 88 0.30 -17.15 -8.57
N LEU A 89 -0.44 -18.06 -7.92
CA LEU A 89 0.14 -18.93 -6.90
C LEU A 89 1.10 -19.95 -7.52
N ASN A 90 0.77 -20.51 -8.68
CA ASN A 90 1.65 -21.43 -9.40
C ASN A 90 2.98 -20.77 -9.79
N SER A 91 2.96 -19.50 -10.22
CA SER A 91 4.21 -18.78 -10.54
C SER A 91 5.09 -18.56 -9.30
N LEU A 92 4.49 -18.20 -8.16
CA LEU A 92 5.19 -18.07 -6.88
C LEU A 92 5.77 -19.40 -6.41
N ILE A 93 4.98 -20.48 -6.44
CA ILE A 93 5.42 -21.84 -6.05
C ILE A 93 6.55 -22.32 -6.96
N SER A 94 6.43 -22.12 -8.28
CA SER A 94 7.49 -22.50 -9.22
C SER A 94 8.80 -21.79 -8.90
N THR A 95 8.74 -20.50 -8.55
CA THR A 95 9.90 -19.71 -8.12
C THR A 95 10.48 -20.27 -6.83
N GLN A 96 9.67 -20.53 -5.80
CA GLN A 96 10.15 -21.12 -4.54
C GLN A 96 10.79 -22.49 -4.74
N ASN A 97 10.17 -23.35 -5.55
CA ASN A 97 10.71 -24.67 -5.89
C ASN A 97 12.07 -24.59 -6.60
N THR A 98 12.29 -23.58 -7.45
CA THR A 98 13.61 -23.39 -8.09
C THR A 98 14.68 -22.96 -7.10
N HIS A 99 14.35 -22.13 -6.11
CA HIS A 99 15.31 -21.67 -5.09
C HIS A 99 15.65 -22.76 -4.08
N ASN A 100 14.70 -23.63 -3.72
CA ASN A 100 14.90 -24.69 -2.74
C ASN A 100 15.64 -25.93 -3.28
N LYS A 101 15.85 -26.02 -4.59
CA LYS A 101 16.62 -27.14 -5.17
C LYS A 101 18.10 -27.02 -4.76
N PRO A 102 18.76 -28.13 -4.37
CA PRO A 102 20.16 -28.13 -3.92
C PRO A 102 21.13 -27.69 -5.03
N THR A 103 20.71 -27.91 -6.27
CA THR A 103 21.35 -27.49 -7.53
C THR A 103 21.43 -25.95 -7.64
N GLY A 104 20.71 -25.21 -6.79
CA GLY A 104 20.68 -23.75 -6.75
C GLY A 104 20.07 -23.12 -8.00
N SER A 105 19.96 -21.78 -7.99
CA SER A 105 19.55 -21.02 -9.17
C SER A 105 20.65 -20.93 -10.24
N ALA A 106 21.91 -21.19 -9.89
CA ALA A 106 23.05 -21.08 -10.80
C ALA A 106 22.95 -22.07 -11.96
N LEU A 107 22.60 -23.32 -11.70
CA LEU A 107 22.53 -24.38 -12.73
C LEU A 107 21.33 -24.23 -13.67
N THR A 108 20.16 -23.82 -13.15
CA THR A 108 18.99 -23.52 -14.00
C THR A 108 19.21 -22.27 -14.85
N ASN A 109 19.85 -21.25 -14.29
CA ASN A 109 20.19 -20.03 -15.01
C ASN A 109 21.31 -20.28 -16.02
N ALA A 110 22.32 -21.10 -15.71
CA ALA A 110 23.38 -21.50 -16.63
C ALA A 110 22.82 -22.21 -17.86
N ALA A 111 22.01 -23.27 -17.66
CA ALA A 111 21.41 -24.02 -18.76
C ALA A 111 20.58 -23.14 -19.70
N THR A 112 19.88 -22.15 -19.14
CA THR A 112 19.04 -21.24 -19.91
C THR A 112 19.77 -19.98 -20.39
N SER A 113 21.02 -19.74 -19.98
CA SER A 113 21.85 -18.62 -20.44
C SER A 113 22.56 -18.91 -21.76
N HIS A 114 22.68 -20.19 -22.14
CA HIS A 114 23.21 -20.61 -23.43
C HIS A 114 22.29 -20.28 -24.61
N ASN A 115 20.97 -20.20 -24.38
CA ASN A 115 19.99 -19.86 -25.42
C ASN A 115 19.81 -18.34 -25.51
N GLN A 116 20.83 -17.66 -26.04
CA GLN A 116 20.84 -16.20 -26.16
C GLN A 116 19.77 -15.69 -27.13
N GLU A 117 19.51 -16.42 -28.22
CA GLU A 117 18.56 -16.00 -29.26
C GLU A 117 17.11 -15.98 -28.75
N ALA A 118 16.65 -17.04 -28.08
CA ALA A 118 15.27 -17.12 -27.60
C ALA A 118 14.95 -16.13 -26.47
N LYS A 119 15.96 -15.65 -25.75
CA LYS A 119 15.80 -14.73 -24.61
C LYS A 119 16.21 -13.28 -24.90
N THR A 120 16.75 -13.00 -26.08
CA THR A 120 17.10 -11.64 -26.46
C THR A 120 15.84 -10.81 -26.60
N GLN A 121 15.77 -9.68 -25.89
CA GLN A 121 14.61 -8.79 -25.89
C GLN A 121 15.01 -7.42 -26.45
N PHE A 122 14.19 -6.87 -27.33
CA PHE A 122 14.36 -5.51 -27.82
C PHE A 122 13.40 -4.57 -27.09
N VAL A 123 13.95 -3.60 -26.36
CA VAL A 123 13.19 -2.62 -25.59
C VAL A 123 13.29 -1.26 -26.27
N LYS A 124 12.15 -0.66 -26.57
CA LYS A 124 12.08 0.71 -27.10
C LYS A 124 12.03 1.71 -25.94
N TYR A 125 13.02 2.57 -25.86
CA TYR A 125 13.18 3.55 -24.80
C TYR A 125 13.09 4.99 -25.35
N THR A 126 12.29 5.83 -24.70
CA THR A 126 12.24 7.26 -24.99
C THR A 126 12.92 8.00 -23.83
N PRO A 127 14.09 8.61 -24.03
CA PRO A 127 14.83 9.28 -22.97
C PRO A 127 14.14 10.56 -22.50
N ASN A 128 14.24 10.83 -21.19
CA ASN A 128 13.83 12.10 -20.60
C ASN A 128 14.85 13.21 -20.98
N PRO A 129 14.43 14.35 -21.55
CA PRO A 129 15.33 15.46 -21.91
C PRO A 129 16.19 15.99 -20.77
N ASN A 130 15.71 15.91 -19.52
CA ASN A 130 16.40 16.42 -18.34
C ASN A 130 17.30 15.36 -17.67
N ALA A 131 17.36 14.14 -18.21
CA ALA A 131 18.16 13.07 -17.61
C ALA A 131 19.66 13.20 -17.98
N PRO A 132 20.58 12.82 -17.07
CA PRO A 132 22.00 12.76 -17.38
C PRO A 132 22.25 11.77 -18.54
N GLY A 133 23.00 12.19 -19.57
CA GLY A 133 23.23 11.40 -20.78
C GLY A 133 22.16 11.55 -21.88
N TYR A 134 21.24 12.51 -21.74
CA TYR A 134 20.41 12.97 -22.85
C TYR A 134 21.29 13.65 -23.90
N ASN A 135 21.22 13.16 -25.14
CA ASN A 135 21.90 13.77 -26.28
C ASN A 135 20.80 14.30 -27.23
N PRO A 136 20.66 15.62 -27.40
CA PRO A 136 19.63 16.22 -28.26
C PRO A 136 19.86 15.93 -29.74
N SER A 137 21.09 15.58 -30.15
CA SER A 137 21.42 15.19 -31.53
C SER A 137 21.12 13.73 -31.83
N ALA A 138 20.85 12.91 -30.81
CA ALA A 138 20.46 11.52 -31.01
C ALA A 138 18.97 11.40 -31.37
N SER A 139 18.59 10.26 -31.96
CA SER A 139 17.19 9.97 -32.25
C SER A 139 16.32 10.11 -31.00
N ARG A 140 15.10 10.63 -31.19
CA ARG A 140 14.10 10.82 -30.12
C ARG A 140 13.79 9.53 -29.35
N GLN A 141 13.98 8.37 -29.97
CA GLN A 141 13.77 7.06 -29.37
C GLN A 141 14.99 6.17 -29.64
N ARG A 142 15.31 5.30 -28.68
CA ARG A 142 16.41 4.33 -28.73
C ARG A 142 15.84 2.91 -28.66
N VAL A 143 16.43 1.97 -29.39
CA VAL A 143 16.10 0.54 -29.27
C VAL A 143 17.29 -0.15 -28.62
N ILE A 144 17.04 -0.83 -27.50
CA ILE A 144 18.06 -1.49 -26.70
C ILE A 144 17.88 -3.00 -26.84
N GLN A 145 18.94 -3.70 -27.21
CA GLN A 145 18.99 -5.15 -27.22
C GLN A 145 19.47 -5.64 -25.85
N MET A 146 18.58 -6.30 -25.10
CA MET A 146 18.87 -6.94 -23.82
C MET A 146 19.24 -8.39 -24.09
N VAL A 147 20.48 -8.77 -23.79
CA VAL A 147 20.99 -10.14 -23.92
C VAL A 147 21.35 -10.67 -22.53
N PRO A 148 20.87 -11.86 -22.12
CA PRO A 148 21.26 -12.43 -20.83
C PRO A 148 22.75 -12.79 -20.83
N ALA A 149 23.46 -12.40 -19.77
CA ALA A 149 24.84 -12.81 -19.57
C ALA A 149 24.92 -14.32 -19.32
N GLN A 150 25.93 -14.98 -19.89
CA GLN A 150 26.20 -16.38 -19.65
C GLN A 150 26.63 -16.60 -18.19
N ILE A 151 26.03 -17.58 -17.52
CA ILE A 151 26.27 -17.88 -16.10
C ILE A 151 27.01 -19.21 -16.01
N ASP A 152 28.07 -19.25 -15.19
CA ASP A 152 28.82 -20.48 -14.93
C ASP A 152 27.98 -21.42 -14.03
N PRO A 153 27.71 -22.67 -14.46
CA PRO A 153 26.98 -23.66 -13.68
C PRO A 153 27.67 -24.04 -12.35
N MET A 154 28.99 -23.88 -12.23
CA MET A 154 29.76 -24.28 -11.05
C MET A 154 30.06 -23.11 -10.09
N MET A 155 29.55 -21.92 -10.38
CA MET A 155 29.77 -20.75 -9.55
C MET A 155 28.96 -20.84 -8.24
N PRO A 156 29.59 -20.64 -7.06
CA PRO A 156 28.88 -20.62 -5.78
C PRO A 156 28.04 -19.34 -5.59
N PRO A 157 27.13 -19.30 -4.60
CA PRO A 157 26.36 -18.09 -4.28
C PRO A 157 27.24 -16.87 -3.98
N LYS A 158 26.98 -15.75 -4.65
CA LYS A 158 27.83 -14.53 -4.59
C LYS A 158 27.70 -13.72 -3.30
N HIS A 159 26.56 -13.81 -2.59
CA HIS A 159 26.21 -12.92 -1.49
C HIS A 159 25.88 -13.68 -0.20
N LYS A 160 26.23 -13.10 0.95
CA LYS A 160 25.88 -13.61 2.28
C LYS A 160 24.48 -13.13 2.69
N HIS A 161 23.77 -13.91 3.50
CA HIS A 161 22.49 -13.49 4.07
C HIS A 161 22.70 -12.45 5.17
N LEU A 162 22.06 -11.29 5.04
CA LEU A 162 22.06 -10.22 6.05
C LEU A 162 20.70 -10.16 6.73
N LYS A 163 20.68 -10.11 8.07
CA LYS A 163 19.46 -9.99 8.86
C LYS A 163 19.13 -8.52 9.09
N ALA A 164 18.16 -8.00 8.35
CA ALA A 164 17.63 -6.66 8.56
C ALA A 164 16.53 -6.66 9.65
N PRO A 165 16.38 -5.58 10.44
CA PRO A 165 15.20 -5.40 11.29
C PRO A 165 13.94 -5.33 10.43
N ARG A 166 12.79 -5.64 11.03
CA ARG A 166 11.50 -5.49 10.35
C ARG A 166 11.30 -4.01 10.00
N GLY A 167 10.81 -3.75 8.79
CA GLY A 167 10.41 -2.40 8.37
C GLY A 167 9.30 -1.83 9.26
N PRO A 168 8.99 -0.53 9.09
CA PRO A 168 7.89 0.10 9.82
C PRO A 168 6.59 -0.68 9.60
N ALA A 169 5.73 -0.69 10.63
CA ALA A 169 4.38 -1.21 10.49
C ALA A 169 3.59 -0.37 9.47
N GLU A 170 2.48 -0.92 8.99
CA GLU A 170 1.54 -0.16 8.19
C GLU A 170 0.95 0.99 9.02
N ASP A 171 0.56 2.08 8.35
CA ASP A 171 0.02 3.26 9.01
C ASP A 171 -1.26 2.89 9.78
N PRO A 172 -1.41 3.39 11.02
CA PRO A 172 -2.50 2.98 11.88
C PRO A 172 -3.86 3.35 11.26
N VAL A 173 -4.78 2.40 11.34
CA VAL A 173 -6.17 2.57 10.91
C VAL A 173 -7.03 3.00 12.10
N PRO A 174 -8.00 3.92 11.94
CA PRO A 174 -8.89 4.32 13.02
C PRO A 174 -9.69 3.14 13.56
N ILE A 175 -9.78 3.06 14.88
CA ILE A 175 -10.59 2.03 15.53
C ILE A 175 -11.99 2.57 15.74
N LEU A 176 -12.96 1.97 15.06
CA LEU A 176 -14.36 2.36 15.12
C LEU A 176 -15.06 1.55 16.23
N HIS A 177 -14.89 1.98 17.47
CA HIS A 177 -15.58 1.37 18.62
C HIS A 177 -16.99 1.95 18.81
N ALA A 178 -17.85 1.19 19.49
CA ALA A 178 -19.00 1.75 20.16
C ALA A 178 -18.55 2.72 21.27
N PRO A 179 -19.41 3.67 21.70
CA PRO A 179 -19.11 4.51 22.84
C PRO A 179 -18.76 3.65 24.07
N PRO A 180 -17.70 3.99 24.84
CA PRO A 180 -17.29 3.18 25.97
C PRO A 180 -18.38 3.20 27.06
N GLU A 181 -18.74 2.02 27.54
CA GLU A 181 -19.62 1.89 28.69
C GLU A 181 -18.91 2.34 29.97
N LYS A 182 -19.66 2.93 30.90
CA LYS A 182 -19.10 3.38 32.17
C LYS A 182 -18.92 2.19 33.10
N LEU A 183 -17.66 1.87 33.41
CA LEU A 183 -17.32 0.81 34.35
C LEU A 183 -17.78 1.18 35.78
N THR A 184 -18.46 0.26 36.45
CA THR A 184 -18.84 0.41 37.86
C THR A 184 -17.66 0.07 38.79
N LYS A 185 -17.68 0.63 40.01
CA LYS A 185 -16.64 0.33 41.00
C LYS A 185 -16.61 -1.17 41.36
N GLU A 186 -17.80 -1.77 41.47
CA GLU A 186 -17.99 -3.19 41.80
C GLU A 186 -17.39 -4.10 40.72
N GLU A 187 -17.66 -3.84 39.44
CA GLU A 187 -17.07 -4.60 38.34
C GLU A 187 -15.54 -4.52 38.38
N ARG A 188 -14.99 -3.32 38.58
CA ARG A 188 -13.52 -3.14 38.67
C ARG A 188 -12.91 -3.94 39.82
N GLU A 189 -13.56 -3.96 40.99
CA GLU A 189 -13.11 -4.72 42.15
C GLU A 189 -13.25 -6.23 41.94
N ALA A 190 -14.30 -6.69 41.25
CA ALA A 190 -14.47 -8.09 40.87
C ALA A 190 -13.36 -8.59 39.93
N TRP A 191 -12.82 -7.71 39.09
CA TRP A 191 -11.68 -8.01 38.21
C TRP A 191 -10.31 -7.78 38.88
N ASN A 192 -10.25 -7.50 40.18
CA ASN A 192 -8.98 -7.37 40.89
C ASN A 192 -8.37 -8.75 41.15
N ILE A 193 -7.43 -9.17 40.30
CA ILE A 193 -6.77 -10.47 40.41
C ILE A 193 -5.64 -10.37 41.46
N PRO A 194 -5.67 -11.17 42.55
CA PRO A 194 -4.61 -11.15 43.55
C PRO A 194 -3.29 -11.68 42.97
N ALA A 195 -2.18 -11.19 43.51
CA ALA A 195 -0.85 -11.66 43.14
C ALA A 195 -0.74 -13.17 43.36
N CYS A 196 -0.15 -13.87 42.38
CA CYS A 196 0.11 -15.30 42.52
C CYS A 196 1.27 -15.51 43.51
N ILE A 197 0.98 -16.09 44.67
CA ILE A 197 1.98 -16.54 45.63
C ILE A 197 2.11 -18.05 45.49
N SER A 198 3.27 -18.51 45.03
CA SER A 198 3.56 -19.91 44.79
C SER A 198 4.74 -20.36 45.66
N ASN A 199 4.67 -21.57 46.21
CA ASN A 199 5.74 -22.16 47.04
C ASN A 199 6.80 -22.92 46.20
N TRP A 200 6.63 -22.99 44.88
CA TRP A 200 7.48 -23.79 44.00
C TRP A 200 8.13 -22.99 42.85
N LYS A 201 7.72 -21.73 42.67
CA LYS A 201 8.27 -20.81 41.68
C LYS A 201 8.06 -19.36 42.12
#